data_AF-A0A950QV86-F1
#
_entry.id   AF-A0A950QV86-F1
#
_cell.length_a   1.000
_cell.length_b   1.000
_cell.length_c   1.000
_cell.angle_alpha   90.00
_cell.angle_beta   90.00
_cell.angle_gamma   90.00
#
_symmetry.space_group_name_H-M   'P 1'
#
loop_
_entity.id
_entity.type
_entity.pdbx_description
1 polymer ?
#
loop_
_entity_poly.entity_id
_entity_poly.type
_entity_poly.pdbx_seq_one_letter_code
_entity_poly.pdbx_strand_id
1 'polypeptide(L)'
;MSESISGQRIHELAASIRGVDAPNHRTKTPFDSMNEECGIAGVFGHSEAARLVYLSLYALQHRGQEAAGIVTSNGTGLHAKLSLGLVADIFDKPTLDGLVGNHAIGHVRYSTAG
;
A
#
# COMPACT_ATOMS: atom_id res chain seq x y z
N MET A 1 36.89 34.71 -40.63
CA MET A 1 36.57 35.37 -39.35
C MET A 1 35.14 35.02 -39.03
N SER A 2 34.95 34.23 -37.98
CA SER A 2 33.73 33.48 -37.66
C SER A 2 33.28 33.90 -36.26
N GLU A 3 32.07 34.40 -36.11
CA GLU A 3 31.34 34.54 -34.83
C GLU A 3 29.83 34.62 -35.20
N SER A 4 29.09 33.50 -35.13
CA SER A 4 28.41 32.91 -33.96
C SER A 4 27.16 33.69 -33.54
N ILE A 5 26.00 33.19 -33.95
CA ILE A 5 24.67 33.76 -33.72
C ILE A 5 24.30 33.57 -32.24
N SER A 6 24.19 34.69 -31.52
CA SER A 6 23.97 34.77 -30.07
C SER A 6 22.58 34.27 -29.63
N GLY A 7 22.59 33.35 -28.66
CA GLY A 7 21.46 32.56 -28.15
C GLY A 7 20.43 33.30 -27.30
N GLN A 8 19.98 34.49 -27.71
CA GLN A 8 18.98 35.27 -26.96
C GLN A 8 17.53 35.17 -27.47
N ARG A 9 17.24 34.41 -28.54
CA ARG A 9 15.86 34.29 -29.09
C ARG A 9 15.14 32.96 -28.81
N ILE A 10 15.69 32.11 -27.95
CA ILE A 10 15.07 30.82 -27.58
C ILE A 10 14.46 30.84 -26.17
N HIS A 11 14.69 31.90 -25.39
CA HIS A 11 14.25 31.96 -23.99
C HIS A 11 12.86 32.60 -23.79
N GLU A 12 12.40 33.46 -24.70
CA GLU A 12 11.09 34.13 -24.56
C GLU A 12 9.90 33.27 -25.03
N LEU A 13 10.10 32.33 -25.95
CA LEU A 13 8.99 31.51 -26.47
C LEU A 13 8.53 30.41 -25.50
N ALA A 14 9.37 30.03 -24.53
CA ALA A 14 9.03 29.02 -23.53
C ALA A 14 8.14 29.55 -22.40
N ALA A 15 8.05 30.88 -22.23
CA ALA A 15 7.34 31.52 -21.12
C ALA A 15 5.83 31.67 -21.34
N SER A 16 5.32 31.53 -22.57
CA SER A 16 3.88 31.72 -22.85
C SER A 16 3.00 30.48 -22.61
N ILE A 17 3.57 29.29 -22.35
CA ILE A 17 2.80 28.03 -22.26
C ILE A 17 2.53 27.59 -20.80
N ARG A 18 3.14 28.23 -19.80
CA ARG A 18 2.91 27.86 -18.38
C ARG A 18 2.17 28.96 -17.65
N GLY A 19 0.88 29.06 -17.95
CA GLY A 19 -0.06 29.70 -17.04
C GLY A 19 -0.23 28.86 -15.77
N VAL A 20 -0.39 29.57 -14.65
CA VAL A 20 -0.62 29.12 -13.26
C VAL A 20 0.67 28.98 -12.43
N ASP A 21 1.19 30.15 -12.09
CA ASP A 21 2.01 30.38 -10.90
C ASP A 21 1.18 30.10 -9.62
N ALA A 22 1.47 28.99 -8.96
CA ALA A 22 1.28 28.85 -7.52
C ALA A 22 2.68 28.63 -6.90
N PRO A 23 3.01 29.28 -5.77
CA PRO A 23 4.37 29.27 -5.24
C PRO A 23 4.74 27.85 -4.79
N ASN A 24 5.77 27.29 -5.43
CA ASN A 24 6.29 25.96 -5.11
C ASN A 24 7.20 26.05 -3.88
N HIS A 25 6.59 26.04 -2.69
CA HIS A 25 7.28 25.79 -1.44
C HIS A 25 7.66 24.30 -1.35
N ARG A 26 8.67 23.87 -2.10
CA ARG A 26 9.29 22.55 -1.90
C ARG A 26 10.44 22.65 -0.90
N THR A 27 10.09 22.80 0.37
CA THR A 27 10.94 22.34 1.46
C THR A 27 11.00 20.81 1.42
N LYS A 28 12.11 20.21 1.87
CA LYS A 28 12.10 18.80 2.26
C LYS A 28 10.94 18.61 3.26
N THR A 29 9.89 17.92 2.86
CA THR A 29 8.79 17.52 3.73
C THR A 29 9.21 16.27 4.53
N PRO A 30 8.52 15.91 5.63
CA PRO A 30 8.84 14.80 6.53
C PRO A 30 8.86 13.37 5.95
N PHE A 31 9.21 13.16 4.67
CA PHE A 31 9.35 11.85 4.03
C PHE A 31 10.36 10.88 4.70
N ASP A 32 10.90 11.17 5.89
CA ASP A 32 11.94 10.37 6.57
C ASP A 32 11.52 9.71 7.88
N SER A 33 10.26 9.86 8.33
CA SER A 33 9.75 9.12 9.48
C SER A 33 8.94 7.90 9.01
N MET A 34 9.45 6.69 9.24
CA MET A 34 8.66 5.46 9.16
C MET A 34 7.57 5.51 10.24
N ASN A 35 6.41 6.07 9.90
CA ASN A 35 5.24 5.97 10.78
C ASN A 35 4.64 4.58 10.57
N GLU A 36 4.91 3.70 11.53
CA GLU A 36 4.35 2.37 11.59
C GLU A 36 2.85 2.49 11.89
N GLU A 37 2.03 2.00 10.97
CA GLU A 37 0.59 2.22 10.94
C GLU A 37 -0.05 0.97 10.36
N CYS A 38 -1.15 0.48 10.93
CA CYS A 38 -1.77 -0.77 10.50
C CYS A 38 -2.05 -0.85 8.98
N GLY A 39 -1.88 -2.04 8.38
CA GLY A 39 -2.16 -2.31 6.97
C GLY A 39 -3.43 -3.12 6.75
N ILE A 40 -4.13 -2.85 5.64
CA ILE A 40 -5.36 -3.55 5.25
C ILE A 40 -5.25 -4.02 3.80
N ALA A 41 -5.77 -5.20 3.51
CA ALA A 41 -5.94 -5.72 2.15
C ALA A 41 -7.33 -6.33 1.97
N GLY A 42 -7.84 -6.34 0.74
CA GLY A 42 -9.14 -6.92 0.42
C GLY A 42 -9.21 -7.45 -1.00
N VAL A 43 -9.93 -8.55 -1.18
CA VAL A 43 -10.17 -9.20 -2.48
C VAL A 43 -11.65 -9.58 -2.56
N PHE A 44 -12.27 -9.34 -3.73
CA PHE A 44 -13.68 -9.59 -3.95
C PHE A 44 -13.89 -10.44 -5.22
N GLY A 45 -14.66 -11.53 -5.09
CA GLY A 45 -15.13 -12.34 -6.21
C GLY A 45 -14.05 -13.25 -6.81
N HIS A 46 -13.05 -13.68 -6.04
CA HIS A 46 -11.94 -14.51 -6.52
C HIS A 46 -11.80 -15.80 -5.70
N SER A 47 -11.66 -16.96 -6.35
CA SER A 47 -11.59 -18.26 -5.65
C SER A 47 -10.43 -18.35 -4.64
N GLU A 48 -9.31 -17.71 -4.97
CA GLU A 48 -8.11 -17.64 -4.11
C GLU A 48 -8.06 -16.39 -3.22
N ALA A 49 -9.21 -15.80 -2.86
CA ALA A 49 -9.25 -14.53 -2.12
C ALA A 49 -8.41 -14.54 -0.83
N ALA A 50 -8.45 -15.62 -0.06
CA ALA A 50 -7.64 -15.78 1.16
C ALA A 50 -6.14 -15.70 0.89
N ARG A 51 -5.65 -16.41 -0.14
CA ARG A 51 -4.22 -16.46 -0.48
C ARG A 51 -3.73 -15.13 -1.05
N LEU A 52 -4.55 -14.46 -1.87
CA LEU A 52 -4.21 -13.14 -2.40
C LEU A 52 -4.15 -12.07 -1.30
N VAL A 53 -5.08 -12.11 -0.34
CA VAL A 53 -5.01 -11.26 0.86
C VAL A 53 -3.78 -11.59 1.69
N TYR A 54 -3.47 -12.87 1.93
CA TYR A 54 -2.24 -13.28 2.64
C TYR A 54 -0.97 -12.70 1.99
N LEU A 55 -0.81 -12.84 0.66
CA LEU A 55 0.35 -12.29 -0.05
C LEU A 55 0.41 -10.76 0.07
N SER A 56 -0.75 -10.10 0.02
CA SER A 56 -0.84 -8.64 0.22
C SER A 56 -0.42 -8.24 1.63
N LEU A 57 -0.89 -8.96 2.66
CA LEU A 57 -0.50 -8.72 4.05
C LEU A 57 0.98 -9.01 4.30
N TYR A 58 1.53 -10.04 3.66
CA TYR A 58 2.95 -10.36 3.72
C TYR A 58 3.79 -9.21 3.15
N ALA A 59 3.38 -8.65 2.00
CA ALA A 59 4.01 -7.45 1.44
C ALA A 59 3.87 -6.22 2.38
N LEU A 60 2.74 -6.11 3.09
CA LEU A 60 2.47 -5.05 4.06
C LEU A 60 3.02 -5.34 5.47
N GLN A 61 3.77 -6.42 5.70
CA GLN A 61 4.24 -6.82 7.04
C GLN A 61 5.05 -5.72 7.76
N HIS A 62 5.75 -4.90 6.99
CA HIS A 62 6.50 -3.74 7.49
C HIS A 62 5.62 -2.65 8.13
N ARG A 63 4.30 -2.71 7.95
CA ARG A 63 3.31 -1.80 8.51
C ARG A 63 2.71 -2.28 9.84
N GLY A 64 3.06 -3.48 10.31
CA GLY A 64 2.61 -3.98 11.61
C GLY A 64 3.08 -5.41 11.85
N GLN A 65 3.77 -5.65 12.96
CA GLN A 65 4.46 -6.93 13.24
C GLN A 65 3.87 -7.72 14.41
N GLU A 66 2.80 -7.23 15.01
CA GLU A 66 2.33 -7.74 16.30
C GLU A 66 1.21 -8.75 16.18
N ALA A 67 0.34 -8.56 15.20
CA ALA A 67 -0.80 -9.41 14.95
C ALA A 67 -1.23 -9.30 13.50
N ALA A 68 -1.86 -10.36 13.00
CA ALA A 68 -2.52 -10.33 11.71
C ALA A 68 -3.85 -11.10 11.76
N GLY A 69 -4.73 -10.73 10.85
CA GLY A 69 -6.04 -11.34 10.70
C GLY A 69 -6.47 -11.44 9.26
N ILE A 70 -7.13 -12.54 8.89
CA ILE A 70 -7.86 -12.68 7.63
C ILE A 70 -9.27 -13.19 7.95
N VAL A 71 -10.26 -12.57 7.32
CA VAL A 71 -11.66 -13.00 7.34
C VAL A 71 -12.12 -13.20 5.90
N THR A 72 -12.77 -14.34 5.62
CA THR A 72 -13.30 -14.68 4.30
C THR A 72 -14.80 -14.93 4.34
N SER A 73 -15.44 -14.80 3.18
CA SER A 73 -16.87 -15.05 3.00
C SER A 73 -17.19 -15.55 1.60
N ASN A 74 -18.26 -16.34 1.51
CA ASN A 74 -18.97 -16.70 0.28
C ASN A 74 -20.32 -15.98 0.14
N GLY A 75 -20.59 -14.99 1.00
CA GLY A 75 -21.87 -14.27 1.07
C GLY A 75 -22.90 -14.88 2.04
N THR A 76 -22.68 -16.09 2.57
CA THR A 76 -23.61 -16.75 3.51
C THR A 76 -23.02 -16.97 4.91
N GLY A 77 -21.70 -16.92 5.04
CA GLY A 77 -21.00 -17.12 6.30
C GLY A 77 -19.63 -16.43 6.33
N LEU A 78 -19.02 -16.41 7.51
CA LEU A 78 -17.67 -15.87 7.72
C LEU A 78 -16.74 -16.95 8.27
N HIS A 79 -15.51 -16.98 7.77
CA HIS A 79 -14.41 -17.76 8.31
C HIS A 79 -13.30 -16.80 8.72
N ALA A 80 -12.74 -16.96 9.92
CA ALA A 80 -11.78 -16.01 10.46
C ALA A 80 -10.59 -16.72 11.09
N LYS A 81 -9.39 -16.17 10.86
CA LYS A 81 -8.18 -16.48 11.61
C LYS A 81 -7.53 -15.17 12.04
N LEU A 82 -7.37 -15.02 13.34
CA LEU A 82 -6.75 -13.87 14.01
C LEU A 82 -5.71 -14.40 14.99
N SER A 83 -4.52 -13.85 14.99
CA SER A 83 -3.47 -14.26 15.94
C SER A 83 -2.44 -13.15 16.11
N LEU A 84 -1.72 -13.19 17.23
CA LEU A 84 -0.47 -12.46 17.41
C LEU A 84 0.63 -13.10 16.55
N GLY A 85 1.61 -12.30 16.16
CA GLY A 85 2.79 -12.69 15.40
C GLY A 85 2.81 -12.19 13.96
N LEU A 86 3.80 -12.69 13.20
CA LEU A 86 4.00 -12.35 11.79
C LEU A 86 2.99 -13.09 10.90
N VAL A 87 2.63 -12.48 9.77
CA VAL A 87 1.73 -13.04 8.76
C VAL A 87 2.17 -14.44 8.34
N ALA A 88 3.49 -14.65 8.13
CA ALA A 88 4.03 -15.95 7.70
C ALA A 88 3.85 -17.06 8.74
N ASP A 89 3.88 -16.72 10.03
CA ASP A 89 3.76 -17.68 11.12
C ASP A 89 2.30 -18.00 11.43
N ILE A 90 1.39 -17.05 11.18
CA ILE A 90 -0.04 -17.17 11.48
C ILE A 90 -0.78 -18.00 10.42
N PHE A 91 -0.41 -17.85 9.14
CA PHE A 91 -1.15 -18.37 8.00
C PHE A 91 -0.35 -19.44 7.24
N ASP A 92 -0.25 -20.61 7.85
CA ASP A 92 0.24 -21.81 7.17
C ASP A 92 -0.79 -22.35 6.16
N LYS A 93 -0.38 -23.34 5.35
CA LYS A 93 -1.24 -23.93 4.33
C LYS A 93 -2.56 -24.47 4.90
N PRO A 94 -2.58 -25.28 5.98
CA PRO A 94 -3.84 -25.73 6.60
C PRO A 94 -4.76 -24.58 7.03
N THR A 95 -4.21 -23.51 7.61
CA THR A 95 -4.98 -22.34 8.02
C THR A 95 -5.61 -21.65 6.82
N LEU A 96 -4.84 -21.42 5.76
CA LEU A 96 -5.34 -20.80 4.52
C LEU A 96 -6.39 -21.66 3.82
N ASP A 97 -6.22 -22.98 3.82
CA ASP A 97 -7.18 -23.93 3.24
C ASP A 97 -8.51 -23.93 4.02
N GLY A 98 -8.51 -23.57 5.31
CA GLY A 98 -9.71 -23.39 6.14
C GLY A 98 -10.45 -22.05 5.94
N LEU A 99 -9.80 -21.06 5.31
CA LEU A 99 -10.37 -19.74 5.02
C LEU A 99 -11.11 -19.76 3.67
N VAL A 100 -12.22 -20.50 3.63
CA VAL A 100 -13.02 -20.68 2.41
C VAL A 100 -13.84 -19.43 2.08
N GLY A 101 -14.05 -19.19 0.78
CA GLY A 101 -14.84 -18.07 0.27
C GLY A 101 -14.16 -17.36 -0.89
N ASN A 102 -14.95 -16.58 -1.62
CA ASN A 102 -14.50 -15.78 -2.78
C ASN A 102 -14.30 -14.30 -2.44
N HIS A 103 -14.57 -13.90 -1.19
CA HIS A 103 -14.31 -12.57 -0.67
C HIS A 103 -13.42 -12.69 0.55
N ALA A 104 -12.46 -11.77 0.70
CA ALA A 104 -11.55 -11.76 1.84
C ALA A 104 -11.16 -10.33 2.21
N ILE A 105 -11.02 -10.07 3.51
CA ILE A 105 -10.33 -8.90 4.05
C ILE A 105 -9.24 -9.36 4.99
N GLY A 106 -8.18 -8.57 5.12
CA GLY A 106 -7.12 -8.86 6.06
C GLY A 106 -6.47 -7.61 6.60
N HIS A 107 -5.81 -7.76 7.75
CA HIS A 107 -5.20 -6.67 8.50
C HIS A 107 -3.87 -7.10 9.13
N VAL A 108 -2.88 -6.21 9.13
CA VAL A 108 -1.67 -6.29 9.97
C VAL A 108 -1.70 -5.17 11.01
N ARG A 109 -1.50 -5.52 12.27
CA ARG A 109 -1.58 -4.59 13.41
C ARG A 109 -0.21 -4.09 13.81
N TYR A 110 -0.13 -2.77 13.96
CA TYR A 110 0.89 -2.09 14.74
C TYR A 110 0.28 -1.65 16.09
N SER A 111 1.05 -1.66 17.18
CA SER A 111 0.53 -1.23 18.49
C SER A 111 0.46 0.27 18.50
N THR A 112 -0.75 0.74 18.71
CA THR A 112 -1.00 2.07 19.20
C THR A 112 -1.22 1.99 20.71
N ALA A 113 -1.02 3.10 21.42
CA ALA A 113 -1.62 3.26 22.73
C ALA A 113 -3.14 3.22 22.54
N GLY A 114 -3.81 2.23 23.13
CA GLY A 114 -5.24 1.96 23.00
C GLY A 114 -5.84 1.52 24.32
#